data_AF-W6MNY6-F1
#
_entry.id   AF-W6MNY6-F1
#
_cell.length_a   1.000
_cell.length_b   1.000
_cell.length_c   1.000
_cell.angle_alpha   90.00
_cell.angle_beta   90.00
_cell.angle_gamma   90.00
#
_symmetry.space_group_name_H-M   'P 1'
#
loop_
_entity.id
_entity.type
_entity.pdbx_description
1 polymer ?
#
loop_
_entity_poly.entity_id
_entity_poly.type
_entity_poly.pdbx_seq_one_letter_code
_entity_poly.pdbx_strand_id
1 'polypeptide(L)'
;MVKRKGGSVGGSKAKKARETQIVKNEEGPDRSPAGESPKKPLLKKPPAFSPDSKGRRFWLIKSEPLTRLDDKTGEDVAFPLSEFAKVEREPWDGVRNYEARNNLLSMAVNDICLFYHSNCPKPGIVGIARVVQEAFPDESQFDPKSNHFDPKSKREEPKWWCPAVKFVGRLRHKVAAADLKIDSRFTDLALNKRGRLSVTPVSESHFKLILEISKEGDIEDDIDCEISRKYIVDEI
;
A
#
# COMPACT_ATOMS: atom_id res chain seq x y z
N MET A 1 58.48 11.99 -18.47
CA MET A 1 58.16 13.43 -18.56
C MET A 1 57.41 13.88 -17.28
N VAL A 2 57.92 13.65 -16.08
CA VAL A 2 58.66 14.58 -15.19
C VAL A 2 58.48 16.09 -15.45
N LYS A 3 57.90 16.79 -14.44
CA LYS A 3 58.13 18.20 -14.00
C LYS A 3 57.50 19.32 -14.87
N ARG A 4 56.95 20.43 -14.35
CA ARG A 4 57.25 21.23 -13.12
C ARG A 4 56.22 22.38 -12.96
N LYS A 5 55.96 22.75 -11.68
CA LYS A 5 55.87 24.10 -11.04
C LYS A 5 54.81 25.12 -11.55
N GLY A 6 54.24 25.99 -10.71
CA GLY A 6 54.49 26.41 -9.31
C GLY A 6 53.24 27.12 -8.76
N GLY A 7 52.99 27.15 -7.45
CA GLY A 7 53.46 28.16 -6.47
C GLY A 7 52.54 29.40 -6.50
N SER A 8 52.11 30.08 -5.43
CA SER A 8 52.42 30.05 -4.00
C SER A 8 51.48 31.06 -3.29
N VAL A 9 50.95 30.68 -2.12
CA VAL A 9 50.76 31.48 -0.88
C VAL A 9 49.95 32.80 -0.89
N GLY A 10 49.00 32.86 0.06
CA GLY A 10 48.93 34.00 1.00
C GLY A 10 47.54 34.51 1.36
N GLY A 11 47.21 34.55 2.65
CA GLY A 11 46.27 35.55 3.18
C GLY A 11 45.31 35.10 4.28
N SER A 12 45.81 34.92 5.51
CA SER A 12 45.01 35.01 6.73
C SER A 12 44.33 36.38 6.85
N LYS A 13 43.02 36.42 7.11
CA LYS A 13 42.40 37.48 7.93
C LYS A 13 41.24 36.94 8.75
N ALA A 14 41.50 36.77 10.05
CA ALA A 14 40.47 36.81 11.07
C ALA A 14 39.77 38.17 11.04
N LYS A 15 38.43 38.18 11.09
CA LYS A 15 37.64 39.36 11.44
C LYS A 15 36.53 38.98 12.41
N LYS A 16 36.85 39.24 13.68
CA LYS A 16 36.06 39.94 14.70
C LYS A 16 34.56 39.66 14.74
N ALA A 17 34.16 39.05 15.86
CA ALA A 17 32.81 39.07 16.40
C ALA A 17 32.20 40.47 16.35
N ARG A 18 30.94 40.52 15.92
CA ARG A 18 30.07 41.68 16.10
C ARG A 18 28.79 41.22 16.77
N GLU A 19 28.78 41.45 18.08
CA GLU A 19 27.61 41.43 18.93
C GLU A 19 26.69 42.56 18.48
N THR A 20 25.46 42.22 18.09
CA THR A 20 24.42 43.22 17.82
C THR A 20 23.09 42.70 18.35
N GLN A 21 22.78 43.20 19.54
CA GLN A 21 21.48 43.65 20.04
C GLN A 21 20.23 42.84 19.66
N ILE A 22 19.69 42.26 20.73
CA ILE A 22 18.33 41.81 20.97
C ILE A 22 17.33 42.84 20.40
N VAL A 23 16.53 42.40 19.41
CA VAL A 23 15.28 43.07 19.04
C VAL A 23 14.15 42.24 19.62
N LYS A 24 13.50 42.75 20.67
CA LYS A 24 12.18 42.30 21.09
C LYS A 24 11.20 42.78 20.01
N ASN A 25 10.48 41.85 19.40
CA ASN A 25 9.21 42.15 18.75
C ASN A 25 8.12 41.30 19.38
N GLU A 26 7.03 41.99 19.64
CA GLU A 26 5.85 41.61 20.41
C GLU A 26 4.97 40.58 19.68
N GLU A 27 4.05 40.03 20.47
CA GLU A 27 3.13 38.94 20.20
C GLU A 27 2.31 39.07 18.91
N GLY A 28 2.18 37.96 18.18
CA GLY A 28 1.12 37.72 17.21
C GLY A 28 0.48 36.36 17.50
N PRO A 29 -0.87 36.26 17.61
CA PRO A 29 -1.55 35.02 17.93
C PRO A 29 -1.84 34.25 16.65
N ASP A 30 -1.20 33.10 16.44
CA ASP A 30 -1.77 32.08 15.56
C ASP A 30 -1.27 30.70 15.99
N ARG A 31 -1.79 30.23 17.13
CA ARG A 31 -2.04 28.80 17.24
C ARG A 31 -3.32 28.56 16.48
N SER A 32 -3.18 28.25 15.19
CA SER A 32 -4.30 27.69 14.43
C SER A 32 -4.89 26.55 15.27
N PRO A 33 -6.21 26.47 15.46
CA PRO A 33 -6.78 25.41 16.26
C PRO A 33 -6.38 24.08 15.60
N ALA A 34 -5.89 23.14 16.39
CA ALA A 34 -5.73 21.76 15.93
C ALA A 34 -7.09 21.31 15.41
N GLY A 35 -7.25 21.32 14.08
CA GLY A 35 -8.51 20.96 13.43
C GLY A 35 -8.87 19.54 13.85
N GLU A 36 -10.13 19.34 14.24
CA GLU A 36 -10.66 18.02 14.60
C GLU A 36 -10.37 17.05 13.45
N SER A 37 -9.78 15.89 13.75
CA SER A 37 -9.49 14.89 12.71
C SER A 37 -10.81 14.49 12.01
N PRO A 38 -10.80 14.36 10.67
CA PRO A 38 -12.01 14.06 9.92
C PRO A 38 -12.65 12.75 10.39
N LYS A 39 -13.97 12.76 10.52
CA LYS A 39 -14.72 11.58 10.99
C LYS A 39 -14.85 10.55 9.87
N LYS A 40 -14.53 9.30 10.18
CA LYS A 40 -14.67 8.17 9.25
C LYS A 40 -16.15 8.02 8.82
N PRO A 41 -16.44 7.84 7.52
CA PRO A 41 -17.82 7.70 7.06
C PRO A 41 -18.45 6.41 7.60
N LEU A 42 -19.73 6.51 8.00
CA LEU A 42 -20.49 5.36 8.45
C LEU A 42 -20.85 4.45 7.27
N LEU A 43 -20.55 3.16 7.41
CA LEU A 43 -20.88 2.16 6.39
C LEU A 43 -22.34 1.76 6.49
N LYS A 44 -23.05 1.77 5.35
CA LYS A 44 -24.46 1.37 5.27
C LYS A 44 -24.67 -0.15 5.36
N LYS A 45 -23.65 -0.93 4.98
CA LYS A 45 -23.68 -2.39 4.98
C LYS A 45 -22.54 -2.92 5.83
N PRO A 46 -22.74 -4.00 6.60
CA PRO A 46 -21.65 -4.66 7.30
C PRO A 46 -20.67 -5.30 6.32
N PRO A 47 -19.47 -5.68 6.79
CA PRO A 47 -18.55 -6.50 6.01
C PRO A 47 -19.22 -7.80 5.54
N ALA A 48 -18.85 -8.28 4.35
CA ALA A 48 -19.49 -9.44 3.74
C ALA A 48 -19.31 -10.75 4.53
N PHE A 49 -18.19 -10.88 5.26
CA PHE A 49 -17.87 -12.06 6.05
C PHE A 49 -17.58 -11.67 7.51
N SER A 50 -17.99 -12.53 8.42
CA SER A 50 -17.64 -12.44 9.84
C SER A 50 -16.15 -12.76 10.05
N PRO A 51 -15.53 -12.25 11.14
CA PRO A 51 -14.18 -12.64 11.51
C PRO A 51 -14.06 -14.13 11.85
N ASP A 52 -12.84 -14.69 11.70
CA ASP A 52 -12.49 -16.03 12.15
C ASP A 52 -12.45 -16.15 13.68
N SER A 53 -12.10 -17.35 14.17
CA SER A 53 -11.94 -17.62 15.61
C SER A 53 -10.88 -16.74 16.31
N LYS A 54 -9.96 -16.13 15.56
CA LYS A 54 -8.93 -15.20 16.05
C LYS A 54 -9.34 -13.73 15.87
N GLY A 55 -10.56 -13.46 15.43
CA GLY A 55 -11.07 -12.11 15.20
C GLY A 55 -10.58 -11.47 13.90
N ARG A 56 -10.05 -12.24 12.95
CA ARG A 56 -9.50 -11.73 11.68
C ARG A 56 -10.49 -11.88 10.53
N ARG A 57 -10.59 -10.87 9.67
CA ARG A 57 -11.21 -11.01 8.35
C ARG A 57 -10.14 -11.18 7.27
N PHE A 58 -10.57 -11.69 6.13
CA PHE A 58 -9.70 -11.94 4.98
C PHE A 58 -10.12 -11.08 3.79
N TRP A 59 -9.12 -10.56 3.10
CA TRP A 59 -9.28 -9.64 1.99
C TRP A 59 -8.36 -10.02 0.85
N LEU A 60 -8.62 -9.50 -0.33
CA LEU A 60 -7.68 -9.51 -1.45
C LEU A 60 -7.47 -8.07 -1.88
N ILE A 61 -6.21 -7.68 -2.05
CA ILE A 61 -5.77 -6.37 -2.50
C ILE A 61 -4.94 -6.54 -3.78
N LYS A 62 -5.25 -5.74 -4.81
CA LYS A 62 -4.58 -5.80 -6.11
C LYS A 62 -3.52 -4.71 -6.21
N SER A 63 -2.37 -5.09 -6.77
CA SER A 63 -1.29 -4.19 -7.17
C SER A 63 -0.84 -4.53 -8.59
N GLU A 64 -0.18 -3.59 -9.28
CA GLU A 64 0.45 -3.82 -10.58
C GLU A 64 1.95 -4.07 -10.37
N PRO A 65 2.52 -5.21 -10.78
CA PRO A 65 3.93 -5.51 -10.52
C PRO A 65 4.90 -4.97 -11.57
N LEU A 66 4.39 -4.58 -12.75
CA LEU A 66 5.22 -4.14 -13.87
C LEU A 66 5.05 -2.65 -14.11
N THR A 67 6.13 -2.01 -14.59
CA THR A 67 6.13 -0.59 -14.93
C THR A 67 4.97 -0.25 -15.85
N ARG A 68 4.20 0.75 -15.42
CA ARG A 68 3.17 1.39 -16.22
C ARG A 68 3.11 2.85 -15.81
N LEU A 69 3.40 3.72 -16.76
CA LEU A 69 3.28 5.16 -16.52
C LEU A 69 1.81 5.55 -16.50
N ASP A 70 1.41 6.32 -15.51
CA ASP A 70 0.11 6.97 -15.49
C ASP A 70 0.06 8.06 -16.58
N ASP A 71 -0.96 8.02 -17.43
CA ASP A 71 -1.06 8.92 -18.60
C ASP A 71 -1.13 10.41 -18.22
N LYS A 72 -1.56 10.74 -17.00
CA LYS A 72 -1.73 12.13 -16.56
C LYS A 72 -0.47 12.69 -15.93
N THR A 73 0.21 11.88 -15.13
CA THR A 73 1.32 12.32 -14.29
C THR A 73 2.68 11.88 -14.82
N GLY A 74 2.72 10.81 -15.64
CA GLY A 74 3.95 10.16 -16.06
C GLY A 74 4.65 9.36 -14.95
N GLU A 75 4.03 9.23 -13.78
CA GLU A 75 4.56 8.46 -12.65
C GLU A 75 4.40 6.96 -12.91
N ASP A 76 5.41 6.17 -12.53
CA ASP A 76 5.30 4.71 -12.56
C ASP A 76 4.43 4.25 -11.38
N VAL A 77 3.39 3.46 -11.67
CA VAL A 77 2.47 2.91 -10.68
C VAL A 77 2.82 1.48 -10.25
N ALA A 78 3.96 0.95 -10.70
CA ALA A 78 4.40 -0.38 -10.31
C ALA A 78 4.66 -0.47 -8.81
N PHE A 79 4.02 -1.43 -8.15
CA PHE A 79 4.28 -1.78 -6.76
C PHE A 79 4.32 -3.32 -6.63
N PRO A 80 5.45 -3.93 -7.01
CA PRO A 80 5.65 -5.38 -6.95
C PRO A 80 5.80 -5.86 -5.50
N LEU A 81 5.65 -7.17 -5.29
CA LEU A 81 5.77 -7.76 -3.96
C LEU A 81 7.17 -7.53 -3.33
N SER A 82 8.21 -7.44 -4.17
CA SER A 82 9.59 -7.22 -3.73
C SER A 82 9.84 -5.82 -3.15
N GLU A 83 9.16 -4.79 -3.66
CA GLU A 83 9.17 -3.46 -3.04
C GLU A 83 8.34 -3.46 -1.76
N PHE A 84 7.19 -4.14 -1.77
CA PHE A 84 6.36 -4.23 -0.56
C PHE A 84 7.08 -4.92 0.60
N ALA A 85 7.94 -5.90 0.32
CA ALA A 85 8.76 -6.58 1.33
C ALA A 85 9.84 -5.68 1.97
N LYS A 86 10.14 -4.51 1.41
CA LYS A 86 11.16 -3.56 1.92
C LYS A 86 10.57 -2.50 2.85
N VAL A 87 9.25 -2.33 2.86
CA VAL A 87 8.56 -1.31 3.67
C VAL A 87 7.93 -1.92 4.92
N GLU A 88 8.05 -1.24 6.06
CA GLU A 88 7.46 -1.70 7.32
C GLU A 88 5.96 -1.44 7.42
N ARG A 89 5.49 -0.44 6.66
CA ARG A 89 4.11 0.06 6.65
C ARG A 89 3.83 0.75 5.32
N GLU A 90 2.79 0.31 4.63
CA GLU A 90 2.33 0.84 3.36
C GLU A 90 0.87 1.32 3.48
N PRO A 91 0.57 2.62 3.32
CA PRO A 91 -0.79 3.08 3.06
C PRO A 91 -1.33 2.39 1.81
N TRP A 92 -2.50 1.73 1.90
CA TRP A 92 -3.11 1.10 0.72
C TRP A 92 -3.94 2.10 -0.08
N ASP A 93 -3.28 3.15 -0.55
CA ASP A 93 -3.88 4.33 -1.17
C ASP A 93 -4.33 4.11 -2.63
N GLY A 94 -4.73 5.20 -3.30
CA GLY A 94 -5.06 5.20 -4.73
C GLY A 94 -6.39 4.53 -5.11
N VAL A 95 -7.10 3.93 -4.14
CA VAL A 95 -8.42 3.33 -4.39
C VAL A 95 -9.46 4.43 -4.63
N ARG A 96 -10.00 4.46 -5.86
CA ARG A 96 -11.02 5.42 -6.32
C ARG A 96 -12.36 4.77 -6.71
N ASN A 97 -12.62 3.57 -6.19
CA ASN A 97 -13.90 2.89 -6.32
C ASN A 97 -14.62 2.86 -4.97
N TYR A 98 -15.89 3.29 -4.91
CA TYR A 98 -16.65 3.38 -3.65
C TYR A 98 -16.86 2.04 -2.96
N GLU A 99 -17.08 0.95 -3.70
CA GLU A 99 -17.24 -0.39 -3.13
C GLU A 99 -15.91 -0.88 -2.53
N ALA A 100 -14.81 -0.70 -3.26
CA ALA A 100 -13.46 -1.03 -2.76
C ALA A 100 -13.09 -0.19 -1.54
N ARG A 101 -13.38 1.12 -1.56
CA ARG A 101 -13.20 2.01 -0.41
C ARG A 101 -14.00 1.53 0.80
N ASN A 102 -15.24 1.08 0.61
CA ASN A 102 -16.05 0.56 1.72
C ASN A 102 -15.47 -0.75 2.29
N ASN A 103 -14.84 -1.58 1.46
CA ASN A 103 -14.07 -2.73 1.92
C ASN A 103 -12.85 -2.30 2.74
N LEU A 104 -12.09 -1.31 2.29
CA LEU A 104 -10.96 -0.74 3.04
C LEU A 104 -11.39 -0.15 4.39
N LEU A 105 -12.50 0.59 4.42
CA LEU A 105 -13.09 1.13 5.65
C LEU A 105 -13.52 0.03 6.63
N SER A 106 -13.84 -1.17 6.13
CA SER A 106 -14.26 -2.32 6.93
C SER A 106 -13.11 -3.12 7.54
N MET A 107 -11.87 -2.86 7.10
CA MET A 107 -10.70 -3.55 7.61
C MET A 107 -10.40 -3.14 9.05
N ALA A 108 -10.05 -4.13 9.87
CA ALA A 108 -9.57 -3.96 11.24
C ALA A 108 -8.09 -4.35 11.35
N VAL A 109 -7.41 -3.86 12.38
CA VAL A 109 -6.02 -4.28 12.67
C VAL A 109 -5.98 -5.81 12.86
N ASN A 110 -4.95 -6.43 12.27
CA ASN A 110 -4.74 -7.88 12.16
C ASN A 110 -5.58 -8.63 11.11
N ASP A 111 -6.46 -7.96 10.37
CA ASP A 111 -7.03 -8.54 9.16
C ASP A 111 -5.92 -8.93 8.16
N ILE A 112 -6.15 -10.02 7.42
CA ILE A 112 -5.18 -10.60 6.48
C ILE A 112 -5.59 -10.27 5.05
N CYS A 113 -4.62 -9.90 4.22
CA CYS A 113 -4.84 -9.59 2.82
C CYS A 113 -4.01 -10.49 1.91
N LEU A 114 -4.65 -11.14 0.95
CA LEU A 114 -4.01 -11.76 -0.20
C LEU A 114 -3.51 -10.65 -1.13
N PHE A 115 -2.20 -10.62 -1.39
CA PHE A 115 -1.57 -9.68 -2.31
C PHE A 115 -1.62 -10.26 -3.73
N TYR A 116 -2.31 -9.55 -4.62
CA TYR A 116 -2.61 -10.01 -5.98
C TYR A 116 -1.93 -9.14 -7.03
N HIS A 117 -1.17 -9.76 -7.91
CA HIS A 117 -0.63 -9.13 -9.11
C HIS A 117 -1.71 -9.04 -10.19
N SER A 118 -2.04 -7.81 -10.55
CA SER A 118 -2.97 -7.44 -11.60
C SER A 118 -2.25 -6.77 -12.76
N ASN A 119 -2.95 -6.60 -13.89
CA ASN A 119 -2.44 -5.94 -15.09
C ASN A 119 -1.04 -6.44 -15.55
N CYS A 120 -0.81 -7.75 -15.45
CA CYS A 120 0.42 -8.40 -15.89
C CYS A 120 0.11 -9.66 -16.71
N PRO A 121 1.07 -10.23 -17.45
CA PRO A 121 0.83 -11.39 -18.32
C PRO A 121 0.26 -12.62 -17.60
N LYS A 122 0.64 -12.83 -16.33
CA LYS A 122 0.18 -13.94 -15.49
C LYS A 122 -0.37 -13.40 -14.17
N PRO A 123 -1.61 -12.90 -14.13
CA PRO A 123 -2.17 -12.33 -12.92
C PRO A 123 -2.51 -13.43 -11.91
N GLY A 124 -2.37 -13.13 -10.63
CA GLY A 124 -2.53 -14.14 -9.57
C GLY A 124 -2.12 -13.64 -8.19
N ILE A 125 -2.35 -14.49 -7.19
CA ILE A 125 -2.02 -14.22 -5.80
C ILE A 125 -0.58 -14.67 -5.56
N VAL A 126 0.22 -13.81 -4.94
CA VAL A 126 1.67 -14.03 -4.79
C VAL A 126 2.17 -13.91 -3.35
N GLY A 127 1.40 -13.28 -2.46
CA GLY A 127 1.86 -13.03 -1.11
C GLY A 127 0.75 -12.63 -0.16
N ILE A 128 1.16 -12.32 1.06
CA ILE A 128 0.28 -12.01 2.18
C ILE A 128 0.70 -10.69 2.82
N ALA A 129 -0.29 -9.86 3.09
CA ALA A 129 -0.18 -8.66 3.90
C ALA A 129 -1.04 -8.78 5.16
N ARG A 130 -0.78 -7.90 6.12
CA ARG A 130 -1.61 -7.71 7.31
C ARG A 130 -1.93 -6.25 7.52
N VAL A 131 -3.16 -5.95 7.88
CA VAL A 131 -3.58 -4.59 8.28
C VAL A 131 -2.95 -4.24 9.63
N VAL A 132 -2.22 -3.13 9.66
CA VAL A 132 -1.53 -2.61 10.86
C VAL A 132 -2.12 -1.31 11.38
N GLN A 133 -2.97 -0.66 10.58
CA GLN A 133 -3.71 0.53 10.97
C GLN A 133 -5.04 0.54 10.24
N GLU A 134 -6.12 0.84 10.97
CA GLU A 134 -7.43 1.04 10.36
C GLU A 134 -7.45 2.22 9.40
N ALA A 135 -8.51 2.31 8.59
CA ALA A 135 -8.59 3.32 7.55
C ALA A 135 -8.49 4.76 8.07
N PHE A 136 -7.63 5.55 7.43
CA PHE A 136 -7.44 6.99 7.58
C PHE A 136 -7.64 7.68 6.21
N PRO A 137 -7.75 9.02 6.15
CA PRO A 137 -7.87 9.73 4.88
C PRO A 137 -6.69 9.42 3.95
N ASP A 138 -7.00 9.08 2.70
CA ASP A 138 -5.98 8.89 1.67
C ASP A 138 -5.38 10.25 1.26
N GLU A 139 -4.15 10.55 1.66
CA GLU A 139 -3.52 11.85 1.39
C GLU A 139 -3.34 12.16 -0.10
N SER A 140 -3.21 11.13 -0.95
CA SER A 140 -3.07 11.30 -2.41
C SER A 140 -4.29 12.00 -3.04
N GLN A 141 -5.45 11.97 -2.38
CA GLN A 141 -6.65 12.63 -2.88
C GLN A 141 -6.58 14.16 -2.83
N PHE A 142 -5.67 14.74 -2.03
CA PHE A 142 -5.57 16.18 -1.81
C PHE A 142 -4.43 16.85 -2.58
N ASP A 143 -3.49 16.08 -3.14
CA ASP A 143 -2.35 16.62 -3.89
C ASP A 143 -2.70 16.73 -5.39
N PRO A 144 -2.75 17.94 -5.98
CA PRO A 144 -3.00 18.12 -7.41
C PRO A 144 -1.99 17.46 -8.34
N LYS A 145 -0.80 17.08 -7.83
CA LYS A 145 0.22 16.36 -8.59
C LYS A 145 0.02 14.86 -8.58
N SER A 146 -0.71 14.32 -7.61
CA SER A 146 -0.98 12.89 -7.55
C SER A 146 -1.90 12.46 -8.70
N ASN A 147 -1.60 11.30 -9.28
CA ASN A 147 -2.47 10.59 -10.23
C ASN A 147 -3.86 10.26 -9.63
N HIS A 148 -4.00 10.32 -8.32
CA HIS A 148 -5.21 10.00 -7.58
C HIS A 148 -5.88 11.24 -6.95
N PHE A 149 -5.50 12.45 -7.36
CA PHE A 149 -6.15 13.69 -6.95
C PHE A 149 -7.68 13.68 -7.20
N ASP A 150 -8.46 14.09 -6.20
CA ASP A 150 -9.90 14.32 -6.34
C ASP A 150 -10.21 15.79 -5.98
N PRO A 151 -10.44 16.68 -6.96
CA PRO A 151 -10.70 18.11 -6.70
C PRO A 151 -12.00 18.36 -5.91
N LYS A 152 -12.85 17.33 -5.77
CA LYS A 152 -14.09 17.42 -5.00
C LYS A 152 -13.95 16.82 -3.60
N SER A 153 -12.78 16.30 -3.22
CA SER A 153 -12.50 15.83 -1.86
C SER A 153 -11.86 16.94 -1.03
N LYS A 154 -12.29 17.08 0.22
CA LYS A 154 -11.82 18.12 1.14
C LYS A 154 -11.24 17.48 2.40
N ARG A 155 -10.28 18.14 3.06
CA ARG A 155 -9.65 17.58 4.27
C ARG A 155 -10.64 17.41 5.43
N GLU A 156 -11.65 18.28 5.47
CA GLU A 156 -12.73 18.25 6.47
C GLU A 156 -13.74 17.13 6.19
N GLU A 157 -13.89 16.73 4.92
CA GLU A 157 -14.80 15.66 4.49
C GLU A 157 -14.13 14.77 3.41
N PRO A 158 -13.14 13.94 3.80
CA PRO A 158 -12.40 13.11 2.86
C PRO A 158 -13.29 12.05 2.23
N LYS A 159 -13.24 11.95 0.90
CA LYS A 159 -13.98 10.92 0.16
C LYS A 159 -13.29 9.57 0.18
N TRP A 160 -11.96 9.56 0.15
CA TRP A 160 -11.14 8.36 -0.02
C TRP A 160 -10.38 8.05 1.26
N TRP A 161 -10.34 6.77 1.59
CA TRP A 161 -9.84 6.27 2.85
C TRP A 161 -9.09 4.97 2.58
N CYS A 162 -7.96 4.80 3.25
CA CYS A 162 -7.14 3.60 3.16
C CYS A 162 -6.60 3.20 4.53
N PRO A 163 -6.50 1.90 4.84
CA PRO A 163 -5.72 1.40 5.96
C PRO A 163 -4.24 1.48 5.62
N ALA A 164 -3.39 1.16 6.60
CA ALA A 164 -2.03 0.75 6.32
C ALA A 164 -1.88 -0.76 6.50
N VAL A 165 -1.13 -1.36 5.59
CA VAL A 165 -0.78 -2.78 5.59
C VAL A 165 0.72 -2.95 5.72
N LYS A 166 1.17 -4.15 6.09
CA LYS A 166 2.57 -4.54 6.00
C LYS A 166 2.70 -5.92 5.38
N PHE A 167 3.85 -6.15 4.77
CA PHE A 167 4.21 -7.46 4.26
C PHE A 167 4.30 -8.49 5.40
N VAL A 168 3.78 -9.70 5.15
CA VAL A 168 3.87 -10.84 6.06
C VAL A 168 4.76 -11.93 5.45
N GLY A 169 4.56 -12.23 4.15
CA GLY A 169 5.31 -13.25 3.46
C GLY A 169 4.86 -13.45 2.02
N ARG A 170 5.61 -14.27 1.29
CA ARG A 170 5.24 -14.72 -0.06
C ARG A 170 4.65 -16.12 -0.01
N LEU A 171 3.81 -16.41 -1.01
CA LEU A 171 3.32 -17.75 -1.29
C LEU A 171 4.45 -18.64 -1.85
N ARG A 172 4.38 -19.97 -1.70
CA ARG A 172 5.41 -20.88 -2.25
C ARG A 172 5.44 -20.83 -3.78
N HIS A 173 4.27 -20.86 -4.39
CA HIS A 173 4.07 -20.54 -5.79
C HIS A 173 2.83 -19.64 -5.97
N LYS A 174 2.77 -18.95 -7.11
CA LYS A 174 1.66 -18.08 -7.48
C LYS A 174 0.39 -18.90 -7.70
N VAL A 175 -0.69 -18.51 -7.02
CA VAL A 175 -2.02 -19.05 -7.35
C VAL A 175 -2.59 -18.22 -8.49
N ALA A 176 -2.57 -18.75 -9.72
CA ALA A 176 -2.92 -17.99 -10.89
C ALA A 176 -4.43 -17.73 -10.99
N ALA A 177 -4.79 -16.56 -11.51
CA ALA A 177 -6.19 -16.19 -11.67
C ALA A 177 -6.93 -17.09 -12.69
N ALA A 178 -6.20 -17.75 -13.59
CA ALA A 178 -6.78 -18.72 -14.53
C ALA A 178 -7.28 -19.98 -13.78
N ASP A 179 -6.48 -20.49 -12.85
CA ASP A 179 -6.81 -21.68 -12.06
C ASP A 179 -8.02 -21.42 -11.15
N LEU A 180 -8.03 -20.25 -10.49
CA LEU A 180 -9.16 -19.80 -9.67
C LEU A 180 -10.47 -19.64 -10.46
N LYS A 181 -10.41 -19.39 -11.77
CA LYS A 181 -11.62 -19.22 -12.60
C LYS A 181 -12.24 -20.55 -13.03
N ILE A 182 -11.42 -21.57 -13.26
CA ILE A 182 -11.88 -22.87 -13.75
C ILE A 182 -12.24 -23.83 -12.61
N ASP A 183 -11.70 -23.60 -11.41
CA ASP A 183 -11.99 -24.40 -10.24
C ASP A 183 -13.34 -24.01 -9.61
N SER A 184 -14.29 -24.95 -9.68
CA SER A 184 -15.65 -24.80 -9.15
C SER A 184 -15.71 -24.39 -7.67
N ARG A 185 -14.67 -24.73 -6.87
CA ARG A 185 -14.56 -24.35 -5.45
C ARG A 185 -14.47 -22.84 -5.24
N PHE A 186 -14.11 -22.07 -6.27
CA PHE A 186 -14.00 -20.60 -6.25
C PHE A 186 -15.11 -19.89 -7.00
N THR A 187 -16.21 -20.58 -7.32
CA THR A 187 -17.36 -19.97 -8.01
C THR A 187 -17.88 -18.73 -7.27
N ASP A 188 -17.87 -18.78 -5.93
CA ASP A 188 -18.33 -17.69 -5.07
C ASP A 188 -17.23 -16.69 -4.67
N LEU A 189 -16.01 -16.86 -5.14
CA LEU A 189 -14.91 -15.93 -4.88
C LEU A 189 -15.24 -14.56 -5.49
N ALA A 190 -15.20 -13.51 -4.66
CA ALA A 190 -15.51 -12.15 -5.09
C ALA A 190 -14.63 -11.69 -6.26
N LEU A 191 -13.37 -12.15 -6.33
CA LEU A 191 -12.46 -11.89 -7.45
C LEU A 191 -13.05 -12.29 -8.81
N ASN A 192 -13.71 -13.46 -8.88
CA ASN A 192 -14.30 -14.00 -10.11
C ASN A 192 -15.57 -13.25 -10.50
N LYS A 193 -16.40 -12.87 -9.52
CA LYS A 193 -17.65 -12.13 -9.74
C LYS A 193 -17.44 -10.63 -9.98
N ARG A 194 -16.35 -10.06 -9.46
CA ARG A 194 -16.05 -8.61 -9.43
C ARG A 194 -14.63 -8.33 -9.92
N GLY A 195 -14.29 -8.81 -11.12
CA GLY A 195 -12.92 -8.71 -11.66
C GLY A 195 -12.32 -7.30 -11.73
N ARG A 196 -13.15 -6.25 -11.84
CA ARG A 196 -12.71 -4.84 -11.87
C ARG A 196 -12.51 -4.21 -10.48
N LEU A 197 -12.91 -4.89 -9.40
CA LEU A 197 -12.74 -4.37 -8.05
C LEU A 197 -11.33 -4.65 -7.54
N SER A 198 -10.63 -3.63 -7.03
CA SER A 198 -9.24 -3.73 -6.56
C SER A 198 -9.11 -4.25 -5.13
N VAL A 199 -10.17 -4.15 -4.33
CA VAL A 199 -10.23 -4.63 -2.95
C VAL A 199 -11.51 -5.44 -2.78
N THR A 200 -11.39 -6.72 -2.47
CA THR A 200 -12.53 -7.64 -2.33
C THR A 200 -12.47 -8.41 -1.02
N PRO A 201 -13.61 -8.70 -0.37
CA PRO A 201 -13.63 -9.62 0.77
C PRO A 201 -13.36 -11.06 0.32
N VAL A 202 -12.76 -11.85 1.19
CA VAL A 202 -12.46 -13.28 0.99
C VAL A 202 -13.03 -14.04 2.18
N SER A 203 -13.71 -15.15 1.94
CA SER A 203 -14.17 -16.01 3.03
C SER A 203 -12.98 -16.77 3.63
N GLU A 204 -13.08 -17.15 4.90
CA GLU A 204 -12.05 -17.99 5.55
C GLU A 204 -11.81 -19.28 4.76
N SER A 205 -12.86 -19.91 4.23
CA SER A 205 -12.77 -21.12 3.41
C SER A 205 -11.95 -20.92 2.13
N HIS A 206 -12.21 -19.86 1.37
CA HIS A 206 -11.45 -19.57 0.16
C HIS A 206 -10.01 -19.19 0.49
N PHE A 207 -9.78 -18.44 1.56
CA PHE A 207 -8.43 -18.10 2.02
C PHE A 207 -7.61 -19.35 2.31
N LYS A 208 -8.15 -20.28 3.11
CA LYS A 208 -7.48 -21.56 3.42
C LYS A 208 -7.20 -22.38 2.17
N LEU A 209 -8.17 -22.49 1.27
CA LEU A 209 -7.99 -23.23 0.02
C LEU A 209 -6.91 -22.62 -0.88
N ILE A 210 -6.81 -21.29 -0.94
CA ILE A 210 -5.73 -20.60 -1.68
C ILE A 210 -4.36 -20.92 -1.07
N LEU A 211 -4.26 -20.96 0.26
CA LEU A 211 -3.01 -21.36 0.92
C LEU A 211 -2.67 -22.83 0.69
N GLU A 212 -3.67 -23.72 0.66
CA GLU A 212 -3.48 -25.14 0.34
C GLU A 212 -2.98 -25.31 -1.10
N ILE A 213 -3.67 -24.71 -2.07
CA ILE A 213 -3.25 -24.73 -3.48
C ILE A 213 -1.84 -24.20 -3.60
N SER A 214 -1.52 -23.07 -2.96
CA SER A 214 -0.17 -22.50 -2.97
C SER A 214 0.92 -23.45 -2.46
N LYS A 215 0.59 -24.50 -1.71
CA LYS A 215 1.55 -25.51 -1.25
C LYS A 215 1.71 -26.68 -2.21
N GLU A 216 0.75 -26.88 -3.10
CA GLU A 216 0.73 -27.94 -4.11
C GLU A 216 1.62 -27.57 -5.30
N GLY A 217 2.93 -27.53 -5.10
CA GLY A 217 3.88 -27.24 -6.17
C GLY A 217 5.30 -26.99 -5.67
N ASP A 218 6.24 -27.00 -6.62
CA ASP A 218 7.60 -26.56 -6.35
C ASP A 218 7.62 -25.06 -6.01
N ILE A 219 8.67 -24.63 -5.31
CA ILE A 219 8.86 -23.21 -5.04
C ILE A 219 9.19 -22.52 -6.37
N GLU A 220 8.26 -21.70 -6.85
CA GLU A 220 8.44 -20.88 -8.03
C GLU A 220 8.75 -19.45 -7.63
N ASP A 221 9.73 -18.86 -8.30
CA ASP A 221 10.00 -17.44 -8.25
C ASP A 221 9.22 -16.80 -9.43
N ASP A 222 8.14 -16.09 -9.10
CA ASP A 222 7.41 -15.24 -10.05
C ASP A 222 8.27 -14.09 -10.59
N ILE A 223 7.79 -13.40 -11.63
CA ILE A 223 8.47 -12.33 -12.39
C ILE A 223 9.15 -11.23 -11.54
N ASP A 224 8.75 -11.07 -10.29
CA ASP A 224 9.25 -10.10 -9.32
C ASP A 224 9.52 -10.70 -7.92
N CYS A 225 9.51 -12.03 -7.78
CA CYS A 225 9.67 -12.75 -6.53
C CYS A 225 11.11 -13.18 -6.25
N GLU A 226 12.11 -12.32 -6.49
CA GLU A 226 13.44 -12.44 -5.86
C GLU A 226 13.39 -12.17 -4.34
N ILE A 227 12.29 -12.55 -3.69
CA ILE A 227 12.08 -12.47 -2.26
C ILE A 227 12.61 -13.78 -1.68
N SER A 228 13.57 -13.67 -0.78
CA SER A 228 14.20 -14.80 -0.11
C SER A 228 13.16 -15.82 0.38
N ARG A 229 13.44 -17.12 0.15
CA ARG A 229 12.60 -18.24 0.59
C ARG A 229 12.31 -18.24 2.09
N LYS A 230 13.09 -17.53 2.92
CA LYS A 230 12.81 -17.32 4.35
C LYS A 230 11.48 -16.60 4.62
N TYR A 231 10.92 -15.91 3.62
CA TYR A 231 9.64 -15.21 3.70
C TYR A 231 8.48 -16.04 3.15
N ILE A 232 8.71 -17.31 2.79
CA ILE A 232 7.61 -18.23 2.47
C ILE A 232 6.81 -18.46 3.75
N VAL A 233 5.50 -18.29 3.65
CA VAL A 233 4.56 -18.53 4.75
C VAL A 233 3.82 -19.85 4.53
N ASP A 234 4.10 -20.84 5.37
CA ASP A 234 3.37 -22.11 5.37
C ASP A 234 2.12 -22.06 6.26
N GLU A 235 2.04 -21.17 7.26
CA GLU A 235 0.90 -21.04 8.19
C GLU A 235 0.63 -19.59 8.58
N ILE A 236 -0.65 -19.21 8.75
CA ILE A 236 -1.12 -17.87 9.16
C ILE A 236 -2.25 -17.91 10.20
#